data_AF-A0A2N5ZNB1-F1
#
_entry.id   AF-A0A2N5ZNB1-F1
#
_cell.length_a   1.000
_cell.length_b   1.000
_cell.length_c   1.000
_cell.angle_alpha   90.00
_cell.angle_beta   90.00
_cell.angle_gamma   90.00
#
_symmetry.space_group_name_H-M   'P 1'
#
loop_
_entity.id
_entity.type
_entity.pdbx_description
1 polymer ?
#
loop_
_entity_poly.entity_id
_entity_poly.type
_entity_poly.pdbx_seq_one_letter_code
_entity_poly.pdbx_strand_id
1 'polypeptide(L)'
;MRYTVLDTETNGLQNSSVLEFYAINFDLDETGDPFDFEQIHRFYYPIEDYNYFAYKIHGLNKDRIKLLRKDCDYAEYFFQDEDIGKFLLKSDCIVGHNISFDLSFIKPCYIKENTKIICTMKENKHILKLKGKRGIKNPKLIETAEFYKIYQSDDMFHGAKYDTEITMNIFIQMVKKGLLNVSKK
;
A
#
# COMPACT_ATOMS: atom_id res chain seq x y z
N MET A 1 15.72 -10.86 -3.30
CA MET A 1 14.41 -10.61 -3.92
C MET A 1 13.98 -9.31 -3.32
N ARG A 2 13.75 -8.31 -4.16
CA ARG A 2 13.32 -7.00 -3.70
C ARG A 2 11.80 -7.01 -3.56
N TYR A 3 11.31 -6.66 -2.38
CA TYR A 3 9.88 -6.50 -2.13
C TYR A 3 9.52 -5.04 -2.12
N THR A 4 8.32 -4.71 -2.61
CA THR A 4 7.68 -3.41 -2.41
C THR A 4 6.37 -3.62 -1.71
N VAL A 5 6.13 -2.94 -0.59
CA VAL A 5 4.78 -2.78 -0.05
C VAL A 5 4.32 -1.37 -0.36
N LEU A 6 3.09 -1.21 -0.84
CA LEU A 6 2.55 0.10 -1.19
C LEU A 6 1.07 0.22 -0.84
N ASP A 7 0.63 1.46 -0.72
CA ASP A 7 -0.76 1.85 -0.54
C ASP A 7 -1.00 3.25 -1.14
N THR A 8 -2.26 3.55 -1.48
CA THR A 8 -2.70 4.83 -2.02
C THR A 8 -3.94 5.37 -1.32
N GLU A 9 -3.90 6.66 -0.95
CA GLU A 9 -5.12 7.42 -0.65
C GLU A 9 -5.56 8.17 -1.90
N THR A 10 -6.85 8.09 -2.23
CA THR A 10 -7.40 8.60 -3.49
C THR A 10 -8.59 9.51 -3.22
N ASN A 11 -8.85 10.43 -4.13
CA ASN A 11 -9.96 11.38 -4.05
C ASN A 11 -11.34 10.74 -4.36
N GLY A 12 -11.46 9.42 -4.22
CA GLY A 12 -12.62 8.64 -4.62
C GLY A 12 -12.25 7.18 -4.90
N LEU A 13 -13.09 6.49 -5.67
CA LEU A 13 -12.83 5.11 -6.09
C LEU A 13 -12.07 5.10 -7.43
N GLN A 14 -12.42 4.18 -8.34
CA GLN A 14 -11.83 4.11 -9.67
C GLN A 14 -11.97 5.43 -10.44
N ASN A 15 -10.95 5.77 -11.23
CA ASN A 15 -10.84 6.99 -12.05
C ASN A 15 -10.76 8.32 -11.26
N SER A 16 -10.44 8.27 -9.97
CA SER A 16 -10.13 9.47 -9.17
C SER A 16 -8.62 9.78 -9.15
N SER A 17 -8.26 10.98 -8.71
CA SER A 17 -6.86 11.33 -8.50
C SER A 17 -6.29 10.67 -7.24
N VAL A 18 -5.05 10.18 -7.32
CA VAL A 18 -4.27 9.77 -6.13
C VAL A 18 -3.85 11.04 -5.38
N LEU A 19 -4.05 11.06 -4.06
CA LEU A 19 -3.74 12.17 -3.16
C LEU A 19 -2.52 11.88 -2.28
N GLU A 20 -2.31 10.63 -1.91
CA GLU A 20 -1.13 10.16 -1.19
C GLU A 20 -0.66 8.83 -1.81
N PHE A 21 0.64 8.71 -2.00
CA PHE A 21 1.29 7.46 -2.35
C PHE A 21 2.41 7.22 -1.36
N TYR A 22 2.43 6.03 -0.78
CA TYR A 22 3.53 5.59 0.03
C TYR A 22 3.94 4.17 -0.35
N ALA A 23 5.24 3.96 -0.45
CA ALA A 23 5.78 2.63 -0.71
C ALA A 23 7.13 2.43 0.00
N ILE A 24 7.37 1.19 0.41
CA ILE A 24 8.61 0.73 1.04
C ILE A 24 9.19 -0.41 0.21
N ASN A 25 10.41 -0.22 -0.26
CA ASN A 25 11.26 -1.24 -0.83
C ASN A 25 12.15 -1.85 0.27
N PHE A 26 12.28 -3.17 0.30
CA PHE A 26 13.15 -3.88 1.25
C PHE A 26 13.50 -5.28 0.72
N ASP A 27 14.54 -5.87 1.30
CA ASP A 27 14.91 -7.28 1.13
C ASP A 27 14.56 -8.05 2.40
N LEU A 28 14.46 -9.38 2.28
CA LEU A 28 14.32 -10.30 3.42
C LEU A 28 15.56 -11.16 3.53
N ASP A 29 16.07 -11.35 4.73
CA ASP A 29 17.16 -12.29 5.01
C ASP A 29 16.64 -13.74 5.11
N GLU A 30 17.51 -14.65 5.51
CA GLU A 30 17.19 -16.07 5.68
C GLU A 30 16.24 -16.39 6.84
N THR A 31 16.11 -15.50 7.82
CA THR A 31 15.14 -15.63 8.93
C THR A 31 13.80 -14.97 8.60
N GLY A 32 13.71 -14.27 7.46
CA GLY A 32 12.54 -13.50 7.05
C GLY A 32 12.46 -12.15 7.73
N ASP A 33 13.58 -11.63 8.24
CA ASP A 33 13.70 -10.29 8.78
C ASP A 33 13.99 -9.27 7.65
N PRO A 34 13.32 -8.10 7.66
CA PRO A 34 13.50 -7.10 6.61
C PRO A 34 14.79 -6.28 6.80
N PHE A 35 15.47 -6.00 5.70
CA PHE A 35 16.66 -5.13 5.65
C PHE A 35 16.73 -4.32 4.35
N ASP A 36 17.70 -3.41 4.26
CA ASP A 36 17.96 -2.57 3.07
C ASP A 36 16.74 -1.76 2.59
N PHE A 37 16.24 -0.89 3.47
CA PHE A 37 15.02 -0.13 3.26
C PHE A 37 15.22 1.09 2.35
N GLU A 38 14.29 1.29 1.42
CA GLU A 38 14.15 2.52 0.64
C GLU A 38 12.67 2.91 0.65
N GLN A 39 12.35 4.19 0.85
CA GLN A 39 10.96 4.66 0.99
C GLN A 39 10.69 5.80 0.02
N ILE A 40 9.45 5.87 -0.45
CA ILE A 40 8.93 7.02 -1.20
C ILE A 40 7.60 7.43 -0.56
N HIS A 41 7.50 8.71 -0.17
CA HIS A 41 6.30 9.30 0.40
C HIS A 41 5.97 10.57 -0.37
N ARG A 42 4.77 10.59 -0.97
CA ARG A 42 4.37 11.63 -1.90
C ARG A 42 2.90 11.98 -1.68
N PHE A 43 2.61 13.26 -1.82
CA PHE A 43 1.27 13.84 -1.72
C PHE A 43 0.97 14.66 -2.96
N TYR A 44 -0.19 14.52 -3.57
CA TYR A 44 -0.53 15.13 -4.86
C TYR A 44 -1.85 15.89 -4.78
N TYR A 45 -2.03 16.85 -5.69
CA TYR A 45 -3.31 17.53 -5.87
C TYR A 45 -4.22 16.71 -6.80
N PRO A 46 -5.54 16.73 -6.58
CA PRO A 46 -6.47 16.17 -7.54
C PRO A 46 -6.63 17.08 -8.75
N ILE A 47 -7.03 16.49 -9.88
CA ILE A 47 -7.45 17.24 -11.09
C ILE A 47 -8.90 17.70 -10.92
N GLU A 48 -9.72 16.85 -10.32
CA GLU A 48 -11.12 17.09 -9.98
C GLU A 48 -11.29 17.76 -8.60
N ASP A 49 -12.52 18.16 -8.28
CA ASP A 49 -12.84 18.73 -6.97
C ASP A 49 -12.60 17.72 -5.84
N TYR A 50 -12.19 18.22 -4.67
CA TYR A 50 -11.99 17.40 -3.48
C TYR A 50 -13.29 16.70 -3.07
N ASN A 51 -13.20 15.38 -2.90
CA ASN A 51 -14.31 14.55 -2.49
C ASN A 51 -14.44 14.53 -0.96
N TYR A 52 -15.59 15.02 -0.48
CA TYR A 52 -15.89 15.08 0.95
C TYR A 52 -15.84 13.72 1.65
N PHE A 53 -16.30 12.64 0.98
CA PHE A 53 -16.28 11.31 1.58
C PHE A 53 -14.87 10.74 1.70
N ALA A 54 -14.01 11.00 0.72
CA ALA A 54 -12.60 10.63 0.76
C ALA A 54 -11.88 11.40 1.89
N TYR A 55 -12.10 12.72 1.96
CA TYR A 55 -11.60 13.56 3.06
C TYR A 55 -12.00 13.04 4.45
N LYS A 56 -13.20 12.47 4.62
CA LYS A 56 -13.62 11.90 5.91
C LYS A 56 -12.84 10.65 6.33
N ILE A 57 -12.17 9.98 5.40
CA ILE A 57 -11.38 8.76 5.65
C ILE A 57 -9.95 9.15 5.99
N HIS A 58 -9.27 9.87 5.10
CA HIS A 58 -7.83 10.14 5.19
C HIS A 58 -7.47 11.59 5.58
N GLY A 59 -8.46 12.49 5.65
CA GLY A 59 -8.25 13.86 6.12
C GLY A 59 -7.48 14.78 5.16
N LEU A 60 -7.25 14.36 3.91
CA LEU A 60 -6.49 15.12 2.92
C LEU A 60 -7.39 16.14 2.21
N ASN A 61 -7.10 17.43 2.44
CA ASN A 61 -7.68 18.55 1.73
C ASN A 61 -6.56 19.42 1.13
N LYS A 62 -6.93 20.48 0.40
CA LYS A 62 -5.97 21.38 -0.25
C LYS A 62 -4.91 21.95 0.70
N ASP A 63 -5.33 22.46 1.85
CA ASP A 63 -4.42 23.08 2.82
C ASP A 63 -3.47 22.06 3.46
N ARG A 64 -3.98 20.87 3.77
CA ARG A 64 -3.18 19.77 4.31
C ARG A 64 -2.18 19.26 3.29
N ILE A 65 -2.58 19.04 2.03
CA ILE A 65 -1.64 18.64 0.97
C ILE A 65 -0.60 19.72 0.74
N LYS A 66 -0.98 21.01 0.72
CA LYS A 66 -0.04 22.12 0.60
C LYS A 66 0.98 22.13 1.73
N LEU A 67 0.56 21.84 2.96
CA LEU A 67 1.46 21.73 4.12
C LEU A 67 2.39 20.51 4.01
N LEU A 68 1.86 19.36 3.63
CA LEU A 68 2.63 18.11 3.51
C LEU A 68 3.62 18.13 2.34
N ARG A 69 3.32 18.90 1.30
CA ARG A 69 4.19 19.17 0.15
C ARG A 69 5.19 20.31 0.38
N LYS A 70 5.24 20.89 1.58
CA LYS A 70 6.15 22.01 1.83
C LYS A 70 7.59 21.56 1.57
N ASP A 71 8.32 22.34 0.77
CA ASP A 71 9.73 22.12 0.44
C ASP A 71 10.01 20.81 -0.35
N CYS A 72 9.02 20.27 -1.08
CA CYS A 72 9.22 19.14 -1.99
C CYS A 72 9.44 19.56 -3.45
N ASP A 73 10.14 18.72 -4.22
CA ASP A 73 10.51 18.95 -5.63
C ASP A 73 9.86 17.96 -6.63
N TYR A 74 9.06 17.01 -6.13
CA TYR A 74 8.36 16.03 -6.95
C TYR A 74 7.05 16.59 -7.55
N ALA A 75 6.52 15.91 -8.57
CA ALA A 75 5.40 16.39 -9.37
C ALA A 75 4.15 16.73 -8.54
N GLU A 76 3.37 17.71 -9.00
CA GLU A 76 2.12 18.12 -8.34
C GLU A 76 0.99 17.10 -8.49
N TYR A 77 1.01 16.34 -9.59
CA TYR A 77 -0.01 15.36 -9.92
C TYR A 77 0.60 13.97 -10.08
N PHE A 78 -0.06 12.95 -9.55
CA PHE A 78 0.44 11.58 -9.52
C PHE A 78 0.86 11.03 -10.89
N PHE A 79 0.04 11.26 -11.92
CA PHE A 79 0.30 10.73 -13.27
C PHE A 79 1.55 11.29 -13.95
N GLN A 80 2.09 12.40 -13.42
CA GLN A 80 3.31 13.06 -13.90
C GLN A 80 4.56 12.63 -13.13
N ASP A 81 4.42 11.93 -12.00
CA ASP A 81 5.54 11.53 -11.16
C ASP A 81 6.21 10.25 -11.70
N GLU A 82 7.21 10.43 -12.55
CA GLU A 82 7.98 9.33 -13.14
C GLU A 82 8.91 8.63 -12.13
N ASP A 83 9.19 9.23 -10.97
CA ASP A 83 10.04 8.61 -9.94
C ASP A 83 9.34 7.43 -9.27
N ILE A 84 7.99 7.40 -9.29
CA ILE A 84 7.20 6.23 -8.90
C ILE A 84 7.58 5.02 -9.75
N GLY A 85 7.72 5.19 -11.06
CA GLY A 85 8.15 4.12 -11.95
C GLY A 85 9.55 3.63 -11.63
N LYS A 86 10.50 4.55 -11.44
CA LYS A 86 11.88 4.22 -11.06
C LYS A 86 11.93 3.45 -9.74
N PHE A 87 11.06 3.78 -8.79
CA PHE A 87 10.97 3.11 -7.50
C PHE A 87 10.40 1.69 -7.62
N LEU A 88 9.28 1.53 -8.36
CA LEU A 88 8.59 0.24 -8.51
C LEU A 88 9.33 -0.77 -9.39
N LEU A 89 10.07 -0.30 -10.41
CA LEU A 89 10.84 -1.18 -11.30
C LEU A 89 11.96 -1.96 -10.59
N LYS A 90 12.39 -1.50 -9.40
CA LYS A 90 13.34 -2.22 -8.54
C LYS A 90 12.74 -3.50 -7.96
N SER A 91 11.41 -3.61 -7.90
CA SER A 91 10.69 -4.67 -7.19
C SER A 91 10.60 -5.99 -7.96
N ASP A 92 10.91 -7.09 -7.30
CA ASP A 92 10.59 -8.44 -7.79
C ASP A 92 9.21 -8.90 -7.32
N CYS A 93 8.70 -8.32 -6.23
CA CYS A 93 7.40 -8.64 -5.67
C CYS A 93 6.72 -7.42 -5.05
N ILE A 94 5.54 -7.08 -5.56
CA ILE A 94 4.70 -6.00 -5.01
C ILE A 94 3.62 -6.59 -4.11
N VAL A 95 3.44 -5.98 -2.95
CA VAL A 95 2.55 -6.41 -1.89
C VAL A 95 1.62 -5.25 -1.53
N GLY A 96 0.34 -5.54 -1.32
CA GLY A 96 -0.61 -4.56 -0.80
C GLY A 96 -1.84 -5.22 -0.18
N HIS A 97 -2.65 -4.44 0.52
CA HIS A 97 -3.94 -4.90 1.03
C HIS A 97 -5.04 -4.45 0.07
N ASN A 98 -5.72 -5.39 -0.58
CA ASN A 98 -6.59 -5.07 -1.74
C ASN A 98 -5.83 -4.42 -2.94
N ILE A 99 -4.54 -4.75 -3.08
CA ILE A 99 -3.57 -4.22 -4.07
C ILE A 99 -4.05 -4.01 -5.51
N SER A 100 -5.08 -4.74 -5.98
CA SER A 100 -5.66 -4.48 -7.30
C SER A 100 -6.25 -3.08 -7.44
N PHE A 101 -6.66 -2.46 -6.33
CA PHE A 101 -7.12 -1.07 -6.32
C PHE A 101 -5.95 -0.12 -6.59
N ASP A 102 -4.88 -0.21 -5.81
CA ASP A 102 -3.69 0.64 -5.95
C ASP A 102 -3.04 0.48 -7.32
N LEU A 103 -2.88 -0.76 -7.78
CA LEU A 103 -2.30 -1.05 -9.09
C LEU A 103 -3.13 -0.52 -10.25
N SER A 104 -4.42 -0.21 -10.06
CA SER A 104 -5.23 0.41 -11.11
C SER A 104 -4.81 1.85 -11.44
N PHE A 105 -4.08 2.50 -10.54
CA PHE A 105 -3.51 3.84 -10.77
C PHE A 105 -2.07 3.78 -11.32
N ILE A 106 -1.39 2.64 -11.19
CA ILE A 106 0.01 2.47 -11.62
C ILE A 106 0.06 2.23 -13.13
N LYS A 107 0.95 2.97 -13.83
CA LYS A 107 1.19 2.73 -15.26
C LYS A 107 1.71 1.30 -15.45
N PRO A 108 1.16 0.50 -16.38
CA PRO A 108 1.61 -0.88 -16.58
C PRO A 108 3.11 -1.01 -16.86
N CYS A 109 3.73 -0.01 -17.51
CA CYS A 109 5.17 0.01 -17.78
C CYS A 109 6.06 0.14 -16.52
N TYR A 110 5.49 0.47 -15.36
CA TYR A 110 6.22 0.54 -14.09
C TYR A 110 6.30 -0.81 -13.35
N ILE A 111 5.65 -1.85 -13.89
CA ILE A 111 5.63 -3.20 -13.31
C ILE A 111 6.30 -4.14 -14.31
N LYS A 112 7.37 -4.82 -13.89
CA LYS A 112 8.05 -5.79 -14.75
C LYS A 112 7.12 -6.98 -14.99
N GLU A 113 7.20 -7.60 -16.17
CA GLU A 113 6.36 -8.75 -16.56
C GLU A 113 6.42 -9.91 -15.55
N ASN A 114 7.59 -10.14 -14.94
CA ASN A 114 7.80 -11.21 -13.96
C ASN A 114 7.62 -10.75 -12.50
N THR A 115 7.13 -9.53 -12.24
CA THR A 115 6.90 -9.06 -10.87
C THR A 115 5.74 -9.83 -10.23
N LYS A 116 6.00 -10.47 -9.10
CA LYS A 116 4.99 -11.20 -8.34
C LYS A 116 4.08 -10.22 -7.60
N ILE A 117 2.76 -10.38 -7.72
CA ILE A 117 1.79 -9.56 -6.98
C ILE A 117 1.19 -10.38 -5.83
N ILE A 118 1.26 -9.86 -4.61
CA ILE A 118 0.68 -10.47 -3.40
C ILE A 118 -0.35 -9.53 -2.80
N CYS A 119 -1.56 -10.05 -2.58
CA CYS A 119 -2.63 -9.31 -1.96
C CYS A 119 -2.90 -9.87 -0.56
N THR A 120 -2.43 -9.20 0.49
CA THR A 120 -2.53 -9.71 1.88
C THR A 120 -3.99 -9.96 2.28
N MET A 121 -4.93 -9.15 1.79
CA MET A 121 -6.38 -9.38 1.92
C MET A 121 -6.83 -10.75 1.37
N LYS A 122 -6.40 -11.10 0.15
CA LYS A 122 -6.81 -12.35 -0.51
C LYS A 122 -6.15 -13.57 0.14
N GLU A 123 -4.85 -13.47 0.40
CA GLU A 123 -4.09 -14.55 1.04
C GLU A 123 -4.65 -14.88 2.43
N ASN A 124 -5.11 -13.87 3.18
CA ASN A 124 -5.65 -14.06 4.53
C ASN A 124 -7.15 -14.43 4.56
N LYS A 125 -7.87 -14.37 3.44
CA LYS A 125 -9.32 -14.65 3.41
C LYS A 125 -9.67 -16.03 3.97
N HIS A 126 -8.96 -17.05 3.52
CA HIS A 126 -9.21 -18.43 3.94
C HIS A 126 -8.46 -18.83 5.22
N ILE A 127 -7.55 -17.98 5.69
CA ILE A 127 -6.86 -18.14 6.97
C ILE A 127 -7.78 -17.65 8.09
N LEU A 128 -8.30 -16.42 7.98
CA LEU A 128 -9.14 -15.81 9.02
C LEU A 128 -10.59 -16.32 8.97
N LYS A 129 -11.09 -16.72 7.80
CA LYS A 129 -12.45 -17.28 7.60
C LYS A 129 -13.58 -16.42 8.21
N LEU A 130 -13.43 -15.10 8.20
CA LEU A 130 -14.40 -14.18 8.80
C LEU A 130 -15.76 -14.29 8.10
N LYS A 131 -16.83 -14.33 8.89
CA LYS A 131 -18.21 -14.39 8.36
C LYS A 131 -18.65 -13.01 7.85
N GLY A 132 -19.20 -12.99 6.65
CA GLY A 132 -19.95 -11.88 6.07
C GLY A 132 -21.36 -12.31 5.65
N LYS A 133 -22.10 -11.38 5.04
CA LYS A 133 -23.51 -11.60 4.66
C LYS A 133 -23.75 -12.76 3.69
N ARG A 134 -22.76 -13.13 2.87
CA ARG A 134 -22.87 -14.16 1.82
C ARG A 134 -21.78 -15.25 1.92
N GLY A 135 -21.27 -15.53 3.11
CA GLY A 135 -20.19 -16.50 3.35
C GLY A 135 -18.92 -15.85 3.88
N ILE A 136 -17.75 -16.38 3.52
CA ILE A 136 -16.46 -15.83 3.98
C ILE A 136 -16.20 -14.48 3.31
N LYS A 137 -16.08 -13.42 4.10
CA LYS A 137 -15.74 -12.08 3.60
C LYS A 137 -14.23 -11.90 3.47
N ASN A 138 -13.84 -10.93 2.67
CA ASN A 138 -12.46 -10.45 2.70
C ASN A 138 -12.23 -9.73 4.05
N PRO A 139 -11.12 -10.02 4.75
CA PRO A 139 -10.79 -9.31 5.97
C PRO A 139 -10.42 -7.86 5.65
N LYS A 140 -10.71 -6.95 6.57
CA LYS A 140 -10.13 -5.60 6.56
C LYS A 140 -8.67 -5.66 6.98
N LEU A 141 -7.92 -4.59 6.71
CA LEU A 141 -6.54 -4.46 7.15
C LEU A 141 -6.42 -4.62 8.68
N ILE A 142 -7.21 -3.86 9.43
CA ILE A 142 -7.36 -3.93 10.90
C ILE A 142 -7.60 -5.36 11.41
N GLU A 143 -8.53 -6.11 10.80
CA GLU A 143 -8.86 -7.48 11.21
C GLU A 143 -7.70 -8.45 10.97
N THR A 144 -6.91 -8.19 9.92
CA THR A 144 -5.71 -8.97 9.59
C THR A 144 -4.57 -8.61 10.54
N ALA A 145 -4.39 -7.33 10.85
CA ALA A 145 -3.39 -6.86 11.80
C ALA A 145 -3.64 -7.42 13.21
N GLU A 146 -4.90 -7.42 13.67
CA GLU A 146 -5.33 -8.03 14.93
C GLU A 146 -5.00 -9.52 15.00
N PHE A 147 -5.28 -10.27 13.92
CA PHE A 147 -4.97 -11.69 13.84
C PHE A 147 -3.46 -11.97 14.03
N TYR A 148 -2.61 -11.13 13.45
CA TYR A 148 -1.15 -11.23 13.60
C TYR A 148 -0.58 -10.51 14.82
N LYS A 149 -1.43 -9.93 15.69
CA LYS A 149 -1.03 -9.18 16.89
C LYS A 149 -0.10 -8.00 16.58
N ILE A 150 -0.36 -7.30 15.49
CA ILE A 150 0.38 -6.10 15.09
C ILE A 150 -0.25 -4.90 15.81
N TYR A 151 0.59 -4.13 16.52
CA TYR A 151 0.16 -2.93 17.22
C TYR A 151 -0.29 -1.85 16.24
N GLN A 152 -1.33 -1.13 16.64
CA GLN A 152 -2.01 -0.11 15.85
C GLN A 152 -2.17 1.13 16.72
N SER A 153 -1.84 2.30 16.18
CA SER A 153 -2.03 3.57 16.88
C SER A 153 -3.47 4.04 16.70
N ASP A 154 -4.05 4.63 17.75
CA ASP A 154 -5.42 5.16 17.77
C ASP A 154 -5.58 6.48 16.99
N ASP A 155 -4.74 6.74 15.97
CA ASP A 155 -4.81 7.98 15.21
C ASP A 155 -6.11 8.06 14.40
N MET A 156 -6.75 9.23 14.42
CA MET A 156 -8.07 9.44 13.81
C MET A 156 -8.10 9.34 12.27
N PHE A 157 -6.94 9.41 11.60
CA PHE A 157 -6.86 9.35 10.14
C PHE A 157 -5.89 8.25 9.73
N HIS A 158 -6.41 7.25 9.01
CA HIS A 158 -5.59 6.30 8.27
C HIS A 158 -5.09 6.99 6.99
N GLY A 159 -3.82 6.81 6.69
CA GLY A 159 -3.19 7.33 5.48
C GLY A 159 -2.27 6.27 4.90
N ALA A 160 -1.84 6.46 3.65
CA ALA A 160 -1.12 5.42 2.90
C ALA A 160 0.14 4.93 3.63
N LYS A 161 0.82 5.83 4.36
CA LYS A 161 1.97 5.44 5.19
C LYS A 161 1.62 4.40 6.25
N TYR A 162 0.57 4.66 7.03
CA TYR A 162 0.13 3.79 8.11
C TYR A 162 -0.32 2.42 7.56
N ASP A 163 -1.11 2.44 6.50
CA ASP A 163 -1.66 1.22 5.89
C ASP A 163 -0.56 0.36 5.24
N THR A 164 0.45 0.99 4.62
CA THR A 164 1.64 0.31 4.10
C THR A 164 2.47 -0.33 5.21
N GLU A 165 2.71 0.36 6.32
CA GLU A 165 3.50 -0.17 7.44
C GLU A 165 2.81 -1.37 8.09
N ILE A 166 1.49 -1.32 8.28
CA ILE A 166 0.72 -2.47 8.75
C ILE A 166 0.76 -3.60 7.73
N THR A 167 0.58 -3.31 6.45
CA THR A 167 0.61 -4.32 5.39
C THR A 167 1.96 -5.02 5.32
N MET A 168 3.07 -4.27 5.49
CA MET A 168 4.42 -4.81 5.55
C MET A 168 4.57 -5.76 6.75
N ASN A 169 4.11 -5.34 7.92
CA ASN A 169 4.17 -6.18 9.13
C ASN A 169 3.34 -7.46 8.98
N ILE A 170 2.15 -7.38 8.36
CA ILE A 170 1.32 -8.55 8.04
C ILE A 170 2.10 -9.49 7.10
N PHE A 171 2.67 -8.94 6.04
CA PHE A 171 3.43 -9.72 5.06
C PHE A 171 4.63 -10.44 5.70
N ILE A 172 5.42 -9.75 6.54
CA ILE A 172 6.53 -10.35 7.27
C ILE A 172 6.05 -11.49 8.17
N GLN A 173 4.94 -11.31 8.88
CA GLN A 173 4.37 -12.37 9.73
C GLN A 173 3.91 -13.58 8.90
N MET A 174 3.34 -13.35 7.72
CA MET A 174 2.97 -14.42 6.80
C MET A 174 4.19 -15.21 6.32
N VAL A 175 5.28 -14.51 5.97
CA VAL A 175 6.54 -15.15 5.56
C VAL A 175 7.13 -15.98 6.71
N LYS A 176 7.28 -15.39 7.90
CA LYS A 176 7.86 -16.07 9.07
C LYS A 176 7.06 -17.30 9.52
N LYS A 177 5.74 -17.31 9.27
CA LYS A 177 4.86 -18.45 9.57
C LYS A 177 4.82 -19.50 8.45
N GLY A 178 5.57 -19.31 7.36
CA GLY A 178 5.57 -20.22 6.21
C GLY A 178 4.25 -20.22 5.43
N LEU A 179 3.45 -19.16 5.56
CA LEU A 179 2.14 -19.03 4.89
C LEU A 179 2.28 -18.58 3.43
N LEU A 180 3.48 -18.11 3.04
CA LEU A 180 3.81 -17.69 1.69
C LEU A 180 5.08 -18.39 1.21
N ASN A 181 5.03 -18.94 0.00
CA ASN A 181 6.23 -19.37 -0.72
C ASN A 181 6.91 -18.13 -1.32
N VAL A 182 7.91 -17.60 -0.63
CA VAL A 182 8.75 -16.47 -1.09
C VAL A 182 10.13 -16.90 -1.60
N SER A 183 10.33 -18.19 -1.88
CA SER A 183 11.61 -18.72 -2.34
C SER A 183 12.07 -18.08 -3.66
N LYS A 184 13.38 -17.81 -3.73
CA LYS A 184 14.12 -17.48 -4.96
C LYS A 184 14.04 -18.71 -5.87
N LYS A 185 13.24 -18.65 -6.93
CA LYS A 185 13.46 -19.52 -8.09
C LYS A 185 14.54 -18.91 -8.95
#